data_AF-A0A1M6FCS4-F1
#
_entry.id   AF-A0A1M6FCS4-F1
#
_cell.length_a   1.000
_cell.length_b   1.000
_cell.length_c   1.000
_cell.angle_alpha   90.00
_cell.angle_beta   90.00
_cell.angle_gamma   90.00
#
_symmetry.space_group_name_H-M   'P 1'
#
loop_
_entity.id
_entity.type
_entity.pdbx_description
1 polymer ?
#
loop_
_entity_poly.entity_id
_entity_poly.type
_entity_poly.pdbx_seq_one_letter_code
_entity_poly.pdbx_strand_id
1 'polypeptide(L)' 'MKIGEIIKCATLEEVFRKAFELNRVGIKTEFISSNELRVVAVNAV' A
#
# COMPACT_ATOMS: atom_id res chain seq x y z
N MET A 1 4.97 -0.08 -9.19
CA MET A 1 5.36 0.12 -7.78
C MET A 1 6.62 -0.67 -7.49
N LYS A 2 7.46 -0.17 -6.59
CA LYS A 2 8.69 -0.85 -6.14
C LYS A 2 8.68 -1.07 -4.63
N ILE A 3 9.38 -2.10 -4.17
CA ILE A 3 9.58 -2.33 -2.73
C ILE A 3 10.25 -1.10 -2.11
N GLY A 4 9.75 -0.66 -0.96
CA GLY A 4 10.20 0.55 -0.25
C GLY A 4 9.52 1.85 -0.68
N GLU A 5 8.68 1.83 -1.72
CA GLU A 5 7.89 3.01 -2.12
C GLU A 5 6.88 3.39 -1.03
N ILE A 6 6.79 4.69 -0.73
CA ILE A 6 5.82 5.26 0.21
C ILE A 6 4.65 5.85 -0.57
N ILE A 7 3.45 5.37 -0.26
CA ILE A 7 2.19 5.84 -0.83
C ILE A 7 1.53 6.71 0.22
N LYS A 8 1.24 7.96 -0.14
CA LYS A 8 0.51 8.90 0.70
C LYS A 8 -0.97 8.92 0.31
N CYS A 9 -1.84 8.86 1.30
CA CYS A 9 -3.28 8.94 1.18
C CYS A 9 -3.80 10.22 1.83
N ALA A 10 -4.99 10.69 1.43
CA ALA A 10 -5.60 11.87 2.03
C ALA A 10 -6.29 11.56 3.37
N THR A 11 -6.79 10.33 3.53
CA THR A 11 -7.48 9.88 4.75
C THR A 11 -7.09 8.46 5.13
N LEU A 12 -7.35 8.09 6.39
CA LEU A 12 -7.22 6.70 6.87
C LEU A 12 -8.10 5.72 6.10
N GLU A 13 -9.32 6.12 5.73
CA GLU A 13 -10.20 5.27 4.90
C GLU A 13 -9.56 4.95 3.55
N GLU A 14 -8.92 5.94 2.93
CA GLU A 14 -8.23 5.75 1.66
C GLU A 14 -7.02 4.81 1.81
N VAL A 15 -6.29 4.86 2.93
CA VAL A 15 -5.24 3.89 3.25
C VAL A 15 -5.78 2.47 3.20
N PHE A 16 -6.87 2.19 3.92
CA PHE A 16 -7.43 0.84 3.97
C PHE A 16 -7.92 0.36 2.60
N ARG A 17 -8.63 1.22 1.86
CA ARG A 17 -9.10 0.90 0.51
C ARG A 17 -7.92 0.61 -0.43
N LYS A 18 -6.88 1.46 -0.40
CA LYS A 18 -5.71 1.31 -1.26
C LYS A 18 -4.92 0.05 -0.93
N ALA A 19 -4.71 -0.26 0.35
CA ALA A 19 -4.04 -1.48 0.77
C ALA A 19 -4.78 -2.73 0.25
N PHE A 20 -6.12 -2.72 0.30
CA PHE A 20 -6.94 -3.81 -0.22
C PHE A 20 -6.85 -3.96 -1.76
N GLU A 21 -6.96 -2.84 -2.50
CA GLU A 21 -6.81 -2.83 -3.95
C GLU A 21 -5.43 -3.36 -4.40
N LEU A 22 -4.37 -2.91 -3.72
CA LEU A 22 -2.99 -3.34 -4.00
C LEU A 22 -2.79 -4.82 -3.72
N ASN A 23 -3.35 -5.31 -2.60
CA ASN A 23 -3.27 -6.73 -2.25
C ASN A 23 -3.91 -7.62 -3.34
N ARG A 24 -5.03 -7.19 -3.92
CA ARG A 24 -5.73 -7.92 -5.00
C ARG A 24 -4.92 -8.05 -6.28
N VAL A 25 -4.00 -7.14 -6.54
CA VAL A 25 -3.11 -7.17 -7.72
C VAL A 25 -1.71 -7.68 -7.39
N GLY A 26 -1.54 -8.35 -6.23
CA GLY A 26 -0.26 -8.97 -5.85
C GLY A 26 0.75 -8.03 -5.18
N ILE A 27 0.36 -6.80 -4.84
CA ILE A 27 1.21 -5.82 -4.16
C ILE A 27 0.89 -5.84 -2.66
N LYS A 28 1.86 -6.22 -1.83
CA LYS A 28 1.72 -6.17 -0.37
C LYS A 28 2.24 -4.85 0.15
N THR A 29 1.46 -4.22 1.02
CA THR A 29 1.82 -2.98 1.71
C THR A 29 1.70 -3.16 3.22
N GLU A 30 2.49 -2.39 3.97
CA GLU A 30 2.33 -2.23 5.41
C GLU A 30 2.01 -0.78 5.75
N PHE A 31 1.30 -0.57 6.85
CA PHE A 31 1.02 0.75 7.40
C PHE A 31 2.24 1.26 8.16
N ILE A 32 2.70 2.48 7.85
CA ILE A 32 3.87 3.07 8.53
C ILE A 32 3.55 4.33 9.34
N SER A 33 2.57 5.14 8.90
CA SER A 33 2.15 6.36 9.60
C SER A 33 0.75 6.77 9.14
N SER A 34 0.09 7.69 9.87
CA SER A 34 -1.31 8.14 9.72
C SER A 34 -1.98 7.84 8.38
N ASN A 35 -1.43 8.35 7.28
CA ASN A 35 -1.98 8.17 5.95
C ASN A 35 -0.96 7.59 4.95
N GLU A 36 -0.04 6.74 5.41
CA GLU A 36 1.09 6.26 4.62
C GLU A 36 1.18 4.73 4.61
N LEU A 37 1.33 4.18 3.41
CA LEU A 37 1.62 2.77 3.17
C LEU A 37 3.03 2.63 2.60
N ARG A 38 3.78 1.63 3.06
CA ARG A 38 5.05 1.21 2.44
C ARG A 38 4.84 -0.08 1.67
N VAL A 39 5.30 -0.13 0.42
CA VAL A 39 5.30 -1.36 -0.37
C VAL A 39 6.37 -2.31 0.16
N VAL A 40 5.99 -3.53 0.55
CA VAL A 40 6.89 -4.54 1.13
C VAL A 40 7.11 -5.74 0.22
N ALA A 41 6.18 -6.01 -0.71
CA ALA A 41 6.36 -7.02 -1.74
C ALA A 41 5.57 -6.67 -3.00
N VAL A 42 6.11 -7.06 -4.15
CA VAL A 42 5.42 -7.00 -5.44
C VAL A 42 5.55 -8.38 -6.04
N ASN A 43 4.47 -9.16 -6.00
CA ASN A 43 4.40 -10.40 -6.75
C ASN A 43 3.91 -10.06 -8.16
N ALA A 44 4.76 -10.24 -9.16
CA ALA A 44 4.29 -10.33 -10.53
C ALA A 44 3.42 -11.59 -10.62
N VAL A 45 2.10 -11.40 -10.68
CA VAL A 45 1.17 -12.47 -11.05
C VAL A 45 1.25 -12.68 -12.56
#